data_AF-A0A351USH3-F1
#
_entry.id   AF-A0A351USH3-F1
#
_cell.length_a   1.000
_cell.length_b   1.000
_cell.length_c   1.000
_cell.angle_alpha   90.00
_cell.angle_beta   90.00
_cell.angle_gamma   90.00
#
_symmetry.space_group_name_H-M   'P 1'
#
loop_
_entity.id
_entity.type
_entity.pdbx_description
1 polymer ?
#
loop_
_entity_poly.entity_id
_entity_poly.type
_entity_poly.pdbx_seq_one_letter_code
_entity_poly.pdbx_strand_id
1 'polypeptide(L)'
;SFPFAAVHSCLCGYYLGLKRTRVPAVSQFIEQTARIACVLLLCQMAVKEGRAPAITFAVLGLVCGEIISSLYSLHFFLREQHQSHSTSVSCRGAVGVLGKLITLSVPLTINRILLNLLQSIEAVSIPHSLQQYGLSVSDALSMYGVLTGMALPCILFPSAVTNSMASMLLPSVAELQTQKDRRPLTSLITKVSAFCLLIGCLCCFAFLLGGSFIGTHIFHSTLSGTFIQTLAWMCPFLYLNTALTSILNGLGKTGTTLLINLSSLTLRILSVFLIIPQLGMRGYLYGLLASQLLVTVCCFLVIGKSMDKIG
;
A
#
# COMPACT_ATOMS: atom_id res chain seq x y z
N SER A 1 7.27 5.45 19.90
CA SER A 1 7.05 4.27 19.03
C SER A 1 8.32 3.80 18.32
N PHE A 2 9.20 4.69 17.84
CA PHE A 2 10.38 4.33 17.03
C PHE A 2 11.21 3.10 17.49
N PRO A 3 11.64 2.95 18.76
CA PRO A 3 12.41 1.77 19.16
C PRO A 3 11.59 0.48 19.10
N PHE A 4 10.32 0.52 19.52
CA PHE A 4 9.40 -0.63 19.48
C PHE A 4 9.07 -1.05 18.04
N ALA A 5 8.84 -0.07 17.15
CA ALA A 5 8.61 -0.32 15.73
C ALA A 5 9.83 -0.96 15.05
N ALA A 6 11.05 -0.54 15.43
CA ALA A 6 12.28 -1.15 14.92
C ALA A 6 12.43 -2.62 15.36
N VAL A 7 12.18 -2.90 16.65
CA VAL A 7 12.20 -4.28 17.18
C VAL A 7 11.14 -5.13 16.49
N HIS A 8 9.91 -4.64 16.39
CA HIS A 8 8.80 -5.32 15.75
C HIS A 8 9.09 -5.63 14.27
N SER A 9 9.63 -4.65 13.53
CA SER A 9 10.01 -4.82 12.11
C SER A 9 11.14 -5.83 11.92
N CYS A 10 12.15 -5.81 12.79
CA CYS A 10 13.27 -6.75 12.75
C CYS A 10 12.81 -8.19 12.99
N LEU A 11 11.99 -8.41 14.03
CA LEU A 11 11.45 -9.72 14.36
C LEU A 11 10.50 -10.23 13.26
N CYS A 12 9.64 -9.37 12.71
CA CYS A 12 8.81 -9.73 11.58
C CYS A 12 9.66 -10.13 10.37
N GLY A 13 10.70 -9.35 10.04
CA GLY A 13 11.64 -9.67 8.95
C GLY A 13 12.34 -11.02 9.15
N TYR A 14 12.77 -11.32 10.38
CA TYR A 14 13.38 -12.60 10.74
C TYR A 14 12.42 -13.78 10.50
N TYR A 15 11.19 -13.70 11.02
CA TYR A 15 10.20 -14.76 10.84
C TYR A 15 9.71 -14.92 9.40
N LEU A 16 9.60 -13.81 8.65
CA LEU A 16 9.33 -13.85 7.21
C LEU A 16 10.47 -14.55 6.44
N GLY A 17 11.72 -14.27 6.79
CA GLY A 17 12.89 -14.95 6.22
C GLY A 17 12.92 -16.45 6.50
N LEU A 18 12.45 -16.88 7.68
CA LEU A 18 12.27 -18.29 8.05
C LEU A 18 11.01 -18.95 7.45
N LYS A 19 10.26 -18.24 6.59
CA LYS A 19 8.96 -18.68 6.03
C LYS A 19 7.89 -18.99 7.10
N ARG A 20 8.04 -18.48 8.32
CA ARG A 20 7.07 -18.61 9.41
C ARG A 20 6.17 -17.38 9.49
N THR A 21 5.24 -17.27 8.55
CA THR A 21 4.34 -16.11 8.42
C THR A 21 3.33 -15.96 9.55
N ARG A 22 3.13 -16.99 10.37
CA ARG A 22 2.17 -16.98 11.50
C ARG A 22 2.51 -15.91 12.53
N VAL A 23 3.77 -15.76 12.93
CA VAL A 23 4.16 -14.83 14.00
C VAL A 23 3.98 -13.37 13.55
N PRO A 24 4.48 -12.94 12.36
CA PRO A 24 4.19 -11.62 11.83
C PRO A 24 2.69 -11.34 11.67
N ALA A 25 1.92 -12.31 11.16
CA ALA A 25 0.48 -12.14 10.96
C ALA A 25 -0.28 -11.91 12.28
N VAL A 26 0.03 -12.68 13.33
CA VAL A 26 -0.58 -12.50 14.65
C VAL A 26 -0.12 -11.19 15.29
N SER A 27 1.17 -10.83 15.17
CA SER A 27 1.69 -9.57 15.72
C SER A 27 1.02 -8.35 15.08
N GLN A 28 0.87 -8.35 13.76
CA GLN A 28 0.14 -7.29 13.04
C GLN A 28 -1.34 -7.23 13.44
N PHE A 29 -1.99 -8.38 13.63
CA PHE A 29 -3.37 -8.42 14.09
C PHE A 29 -3.53 -7.87 15.52
N ILE A 30 -2.61 -8.23 16.43
CA ILE A 30 -2.54 -7.69 17.79
C ILE A 30 -2.34 -6.17 17.74
N GLU A 31 -1.42 -5.70 16.91
CA GLU A 31 -1.15 -4.27 16.74
C GLU A 31 -2.42 -3.50 16.33
N GLN A 32 -3.15 -3.97 15.30
CA GLN A 32 -4.38 -3.32 14.84
C GLN A 32 -5.47 -3.39 15.89
N THR A 33 -5.63 -4.53 16.57
CA THR A 33 -6.64 -4.70 17.63
C THR A 33 -6.36 -3.78 18.80
N ALA A 34 -5.12 -3.74 19.29
CA ALA A 34 -4.69 -2.87 20.38
C ALA A 34 -4.85 -1.39 20.04
N ARG A 35 -4.46 -1.00 18.82
CA ARG A 35 -4.62 0.37 18.31
C ARG A 35 -6.09 0.78 18.32
N ILE A 36 -6.97 -0.01 17.72
CA ILE A 36 -8.40 0.28 17.63
C ILE A 36 -9.03 0.32 19.03
N ALA A 37 -8.72 -0.67 19.88
CA ALA A 37 -9.23 -0.71 21.25
C ALA A 37 -8.81 0.52 22.05
N CYS A 38 -7.53 0.92 21.99
CA CYS A 38 -7.03 2.10 22.68
C CYS A 38 -7.73 3.39 22.20
N VAL A 39 -7.85 3.59 20.89
CA VAL A 39 -8.54 4.76 20.33
C VAL A 39 -10.00 4.80 20.76
N LEU A 40 -10.72 3.68 20.66
CA LEU A 40 -12.14 3.61 21.04
C LEU A 40 -12.35 3.89 22.53
N LEU A 41 -11.51 3.34 23.40
CA LEU A 41 -11.59 3.61 24.85
C LEU A 41 -11.38 5.09 25.16
N LEU A 42 -10.34 5.71 24.58
CA LEU A 42 -10.05 7.13 24.80
C LEU A 42 -11.16 8.03 24.26
N CYS A 43 -11.72 7.72 23.09
CA CYS A 43 -12.86 8.44 22.52
C CYS A 43 -14.11 8.31 23.40
N GLN A 44 -14.42 7.10 23.89
CA GLN A 44 -15.57 6.89 24.78
C GLN A 44 -15.41 7.64 26.10
N MET A 45 -14.21 7.67 26.69
CA MET A 45 -13.93 8.44 27.90
C MET A 45 -14.12 9.94 27.66
N ALA A 46 -13.60 10.48 26.56
CA ALA A 46 -13.76 11.89 26.23
C ALA A 46 -15.22 12.28 26.01
N VAL A 47 -16.00 11.46 25.29
CA VAL A 47 -17.43 11.71 25.07
C VAL A 47 -18.20 11.68 26.38
N LYS A 48 -17.87 10.76 27.31
CA LYS A 48 -18.48 10.74 28.66
C LYS A 48 -18.15 11.99 29.49
N GLU A 49 -16.98 12.57 29.28
CA GLU A 49 -16.57 13.84 29.91
C GLU A 49 -17.11 15.09 29.18
N GLY A 50 -17.92 14.92 28.13
CA GLY A 50 -18.44 16.02 27.32
C GLY A 50 -17.38 16.71 26.44
N ARG A 51 -16.22 16.07 26.24
CA ARG A 51 -15.11 16.59 25.42
C ARG A 51 -15.17 16.02 24.01
N ALA A 52 -14.85 16.85 23.03
CA ALA A 52 -14.68 16.39 21.66
C ALA A 52 -13.46 15.46 21.54
N PRO A 53 -13.53 14.37 20.75
CA PRO A 53 -12.38 13.49 20.52
C PRO A 53 -11.17 14.26 19.96
N ALA A 54 -10.03 14.13 20.63
CA ALA A 54 -8.80 14.81 20.24
C ALA A 54 -7.93 13.95 19.32
N ILE A 55 -7.18 14.59 18.41
CA ILE A 55 -6.23 13.93 17.51
C ILE A 55 -5.17 13.14 18.29
N THR A 56 -4.81 13.61 19.49
CA THR A 56 -3.86 12.95 20.40
C THR A 56 -4.26 11.51 20.74
N PHE A 57 -5.55 11.18 20.73
CA PHE A 57 -6.01 9.80 20.98
C PHE A 57 -5.59 8.83 19.87
N ALA A 58 -5.63 9.27 18.61
CA ALA A 58 -5.12 8.47 17.48
C ALA A 58 -3.61 8.23 17.61
N VAL A 59 -2.85 9.26 18.01
CA VAL A 59 -1.39 9.16 18.23
C VAL A 59 -1.08 8.19 19.38
N LEU A 60 -1.80 8.28 20.50
CA LEU A 60 -1.65 7.36 21.63
C LEU A 60 -2.01 5.92 21.26
N GLY A 61 -3.06 5.72 20.46
CA GLY A 61 -3.43 4.43 19.92
C GLY A 61 -2.33 3.79 19.07
N LEU A 62 -1.65 4.58 18.22
CA LEU A 62 -0.48 4.11 17.46
C LEU A 62 0.66 3.66 18.37
N VAL A 63 0.97 4.45 19.40
CA VAL A 63 2.03 4.12 20.36
C VAL A 63 1.69 2.84 21.15
N CYS A 64 0.45 2.73 21.63
CA CYS A 64 -0.03 1.56 22.37
C CYS A 64 0.03 0.29 21.51
N GLY A 65 -0.46 0.37 20.27
CA GLY A 65 -0.42 -0.76 19.32
C GLY A 65 1.00 -1.29 19.08
N GLU A 66 1.96 -0.40 18.83
CA GLU A 66 3.36 -0.76 18.61
C GLU A 66 4.04 -1.35 19.86
N ILE A 67 3.72 -0.85 21.05
CA ILE A 67 4.26 -1.41 22.29
C ILE A 67 3.75 -2.85 22.49
N ILE A 68 2.45 -3.09 22.31
CA ILE A 68 1.87 -4.41 22.55
C ILE A 68 2.35 -5.44 21.52
N SER A 69 2.42 -5.07 20.23
CA SER A 69 2.89 -5.98 19.17
C SER A 69 4.39 -6.30 19.27
N SER A 70 5.21 -5.30 19.60
CA SER A 70 6.65 -5.51 19.82
C SER A 70 6.93 -6.41 21.03
N LEU A 71 6.20 -6.24 22.14
CA LEU A 71 6.30 -7.10 23.31
C LEU A 71 5.86 -8.54 23.00
N TYR A 72 4.78 -8.73 22.24
CA TYR A 72 4.35 -10.05 21.78
C TYR A 72 5.44 -10.74 20.95
N SER A 73 5.97 -10.04 19.94
CA SER A 73 7.03 -10.57 19.07
C SER A 73 8.29 -10.91 19.86
N LEU A 74 8.70 -10.03 20.79
CA LEU A 74 9.87 -10.24 21.64
C LEU A 74 9.69 -11.42 22.57
N HIS A 75 8.53 -11.54 23.22
CA HIS A 75 8.23 -12.67 24.11
C HIS A 75 8.29 -14.01 23.36
N PHE A 76 7.70 -14.06 22.16
CA PHE A 76 7.72 -15.27 21.34
C PHE A 76 9.15 -15.65 20.91
N PHE A 77 9.94 -14.66 20.49
CA PHE A 77 11.35 -14.85 20.14
C PHE A 77 12.18 -15.40 21.30
N LEU A 78 12.08 -14.79 22.49
CA LEU A 78 12.80 -15.23 23.68
C LEU A 78 12.41 -16.65 24.09
N ARG A 79 11.12 -17.01 23.97
CA ARG A 79 10.64 -18.35 24.28
C ARG A 79 11.19 -19.41 23.34
N GLU A 80 11.23 -19.14 22.03
CA GLU A 80 11.85 -20.06 21.05
C GLU A 80 13.36 -20.19 21.29
N GLN A 81 14.04 -19.09 21.61
CA GLN A 81 15.48 -19.13 21.91
C GLN A 81 15.78 -19.92 23.19
N HIS A 82 14.91 -19.86 24.21
CA HIS A 82 15.04 -20.68 25.42
C HIS A 82 14.81 -22.18 25.16
N GLN A 83 14.01 -22.53 24.14
CA GLN A 83 13.74 -23.93 23.77
C GLN A 83 14.81 -24.50 22.83
N SER A 84 15.53 -23.65 22.10
CA SER A 84 16.62 -24.04 21.23
C SER A 84 17.96 -23.93 21.97
N HIS A 85 18.59 -25.06 22.32
CA HIS A 85 19.93 -25.05 22.91
C HIS A 85 20.90 -24.25 22.02
N SER A 86 21.48 -23.21 22.63
CA SER A 86 22.30 -22.17 22.00
C SER A 86 23.39 -22.72 21.06
N THR A 87 23.31 -22.38 19.78
CA THR A 87 24.49 -22.34 18.90
C THR A 87 25.18 -21.00 19.11
N SER A 88 26.41 -21.01 19.62
CA SER A 88 27.25 -19.81 19.70
C SER A 88 27.50 -19.29 18.28
N VAL A 89 26.91 -18.13 17.95
CA VAL A 89 27.15 -17.49 16.66
C VAL A 89 28.53 -16.84 16.72
N SER A 90 29.49 -17.38 15.97
CA SER A 90 30.82 -16.77 15.84
C SER A 90 30.71 -15.38 15.20
N CYS A 91 31.18 -14.34 15.90
CA CYS A 91 31.16 -12.95 15.43
C CYS A 91 31.81 -12.76 14.05
N ARG A 92 32.78 -13.60 13.67
CA ARG A 92 33.44 -13.54 12.34
C ARG A 92 32.53 -13.99 11.19
N GLY A 93 31.64 -14.97 11.41
CA GLY A 93 30.65 -15.40 10.42
C GLY A 93 29.55 -14.35 10.22
N ALA A 94 29.18 -13.65 11.30
CA ALA A 94 28.15 -12.62 11.27
C ALA A 94 28.52 -11.42 10.39
N VAL A 95 29.78 -10.96 10.38
CA VAL A 95 30.23 -9.83 9.55
C VAL A 95 30.13 -10.13 8.06
N GLY A 96 30.49 -11.34 7.63
CA GLY A 96 30.41 -11.76 6.23
C GLY A 96 28.96 -11.90 5.73
N VAL A 97 28.07 -12.41 6.58
CA VAL A 97 26.62 -12.48 6.29
C VAL A 97 26.00 -11.09 6.27
N LEU A 98 26.38 -10.23 7.22
CA LEU A 98 25.92 -8.85 7.30
C LEU A 98 26.31 -8.05 6.04
N GLY A 99 27.55 -8.19 5.55
CA GLY A 99 27.98 -7.55 4.31
C GLY A 99 27.15 -7.95 3.09
N LYS A 100 26.80 -9.24 2.96
CA LYS A 100 25.92 -9.73 1.89
C LYS A 100 24.49 -9.20 2.04
N LEU A 101 23.96 -9.18 3.26
CA LEU A 101 22.64 -8.63 3.55
C LEU A 101 22.55 -7.13 3.25
N ILE A 102 23.57 -6.35 3.64
CA ILE A 102 23.64 -4.91 3.37
C ILE A 102 23.69 -4.67 1.86
N THR A 103 24.52 -5.41 1.11
CA THR A 103 24.65 -5.23 -0.34
C THR A 103 23.33 -5.46 -1.08
N LEU A 104 22.49 -6.38 -0.60
CA LEU A 104 21.15 -6.62 -1.17
C LEU A 104 20.10 -5.65 -0.65
N SER A 105 20.14 -5.34 0.65
CA SER A 105 19.09 -4.55 1.31
C SER A 105 19.23 -3.06 1.03
N VAL A 106 20.44 -2.54 0.82
CA VAL A 106 20.68 -1.10 0.59
C VAL A 106 19.99 -0.61 -0.69
N PRO A 107 20.17 -1.24 -1.88
CA PRO A 107 19.48 -0.81 -3.09
C PRO A 107 17.95 -0.88 -2.95
N LEU A 108 17.45 -1.95 -2.35
CA LEU A 108 16.01 -2.12 -2.11
C LEU A 108 15.45 -1.06 -1.14
N THR A 109 16.23 -0.70 -0.13
CA THR A 109 15.85 0.31 0.87
C THR A 109 15.90 1.72 0.27
N ILE A 110 16.94 2.06 -0.49
CA ILE A 110 17.03 3.35 -1.22
C ILE A 110 15.83 3.52 -2.15
N ASN A 111 15.49 2.47 -2.89
CA ASN A 111 14.34 2.44 -3.77
C ASN A 111 13.01 2.70 -3.01
N ARG A 112 12.82 2.04 -1.86
CA ARG A 112 11.66 2.29 -0.99
C ARG A 112 11.65 3.69 -0.41
N ILE A 113 12.81 4.21 0.02
CA ILE A 113 12.93 5.56 0.56
C ILE A 113 12.57 6.59 -0.50
N LEU A 114 13.07 6.44 -1.72
CA LEU A 114 12.78 7.36 -2.82
C LEU A 114 11.27 7.44 -3.11
N LEU A 115 10.61 6.28 -3.20
CA LEU A 115 9.16 6.22 -3.39
C LEU A 115 8.39 6.87 -2.23
N ASN A 116 8.77 6.58 -0.98
CA ASN A 116 8.13 7.16 0.20
C ASN A 116 8.36 8.68 0.28
N LEU A 117 9.54 9.16 -0.10
CA LEU A 117 9.85 10.58 -0.11
C LEU A 117 8.98 11.30 -1.14
N LEU A 118 8.87 10.76 -2.36
CA LEU A 118 8.01 11.33 -3.39
C LEU A 118 6.53 11.28 -3.01
N GLN A 119 6.05 10.20 -2.38
CA GLN A 119 4.69 10.12 -1.84
C GLN A 119 4.46 11.13 -0.71
N SER A 120 5.47 11.39 0.11
CA SER A 120 5.40 12.41 1.17
C SER A 120 5.34 13.81 0.57
N ILE A 121 6.14 14.08 -0.46
CA ILE A 121 6.09 15.34 -1.22
C ILE A 121 4.69 15.51 -1.81
N GLU A 122 4.14 14.49 -2.45
CA GLU A 122 2.78 14.51 -2.98
C GLU A 122 1.74 14.84 -1.89
N ALA A 123 1.77 14.11 -0.78
CA ALA A 123 0.85 14.27 0.33
C ALA A 123 0.86 15.69 0.93
N VAL A 124 2.05 16.29 1.08
CA VAL A 124 2.22 17.65 1.60
C VAL A 124 1.86 18.71 0.55
N SER A 125 2.11 18.43 -0.73
CA SER A 125 1.88 19.37 -1.82
C SER A 125 0.40 19.53 -2.18
N ILE A 126 -0.45 18.52 -1.92
CA ILE A 126 -1.89 18.59 -2.22
C ILE A 126 -2.59 19.70 -1.41
N PRO A 127 -2.54 19.72 -0.05
CA PRO A 127 -3.15 20.81 0.71
C PRO A 127 -2.56 22.19 0.39
N HIS A 128 -1.27 22.26 0.07
CA HIS A 128 -0.63 23.51 -0.32
C HIS A 128 -1.15 24.03 -1.67
N SER A 129 -1.27 23.17 -2.68
CA SER A 129 -1.79 23.54 -4.00
C SER A 129 -3.29 23.88 -3.96
N LEU A 130 -4.04 23.23 -3.07
CA LEU A 130 -5.44 23.57 -2.80
C LEU A 130 -5.61 24.97 -2.18
N GLN A 131 -4.65 25.44 -1.37
CA GLN A 131 -4.65 26.82 -0.90
C GLN A 131 -4.39 27.82 -2.04
N GLN A 132 -3.50 27.47 -2.98
CA GLN A 132 -3.26 28.28 -4.19
C GLN A 132 -4.50 28.34 -5.10
N TYR A 133 -5.33 27.29 -5.10
CA TYR A 133 -6.64 27.28 -5.76
C TYR A 133 -7.67 28.23 -5.08
N GLY A 134 -7.37 28.73 -3.87
CA GLY A 134 -8.20 29.68 -3.13
C GLY A 134 -8.94 29.10 -1.92
N LEU A 135 -8.63 27.87 -1.51
CA LEU A 135 -9.19 27.29 -0.28
C LEU A 135 -8.47 27.79 0.97
N SER A 136 -9.20 27.88 2.08
CA SER A 136 -8.58 28.11 3.38
C SER A 136 -7.71 26.91 3.78
N VAL A 137 -6.77 27.11 4.71
CA VAL A 137 -5.94 26.02 5.25
C VAL A 137 -6.82 24.90 5.84
N SER A 138 -7.88 25.28 6.56
CA SER A 138 -8.81 24.33 7.19
C SER A 138 -9.56 23.51 6.13
N ASP A 139 -10.08 24.16 5.10
CA ASP A 139 -10.83 23.49 4.03
C ASP A 139 -9.93 22.57 3.20
N ALA A 140 -8.71 23.01 2.86
CA ALA A 140 -7.74 22.19 2.12
C ALA A 140 -7.37 20.91 2.88
N LEU A 141 -7.09 21.02 4.18
CA LEU A 141 -6.80 19.87 5.04
C LEU A 141 -8.03 18.97 5.23
N SER A 142 -9.22 19.56 5.40
CA SER A 142 -10.48 18.84 5.50
C SER A 142 -10.76 18.02 4.23
N MET A 143 -10.67 18.65 3.05
CA MET A 143 -10.83 17.97 1.76
C MET A 143 -9.82 16.84 1.55
N TYR A 144 -8.54 17.09 1.87
CA TYR A 144 -7.50 16.06 1.78
C TYR A 144 -7.76 14.92 2.77
N GLY A 145 -8.26 15.22 3.97
CA GLY A 145 -8.70 14.24 4.96
C GLY A 145 -9.90 13.41 4.50
N VAL A 146 -10.89 14.01 3.84
CA VAL A 146 -12.03 13.29 3.24
C VAL A 146 -11.56 12.34 2.14
N LEU A 147 -10.64 12.78 1.28
CA LEU A 147 -10.05 11.92 0.26
C LEU A 147 -9.33 10.70 0.89
N THR A 148 -8.38 10.97 1.78
CA THR A 148 -7.44 9.95 2.28
C THR A 148 -8.02 9.09 3.39
N GLY A 149 -8.88 9.65 4.23
CA GLY A 149 -9.50 8.97 5.37
C GLY A 149 -10.85 8.33 5.08
N MET A 150 -11.54 8.71 4.00
CA MET A 150 -12.87 8.17 3.67
C MET A 150 -12.91 7.53 2.27
N ALA A 151 -12.65 8.30 1.22
CA ALA A 151 -12.87 7.84 -0.15
C ALA A 151 -11.85 6.77 -0.60
N LEU A 152 -10.55 7.01 -0.42
CA LEU A 152 -9.49 6.07 -0.82
C LEU A 152 -9.60 4.71 -0.10
N PRO A 153 -9.81 4.63 1.23
CA PRO A 153 -10.02 3.35 1.91
C PRO A 153 -11.16 2.53 1.30
N CYS A 154 -12.28 3.15 0.92
CA CYS A 154 -13.37 2.47 0.24
C CYS A 154 -12.96 1.90 -1.12
N ILE A 155 -12.28 2.69 -1.94
CA ILE A 155 -11.80 2.25 -3.27
C ILE A 155 -10.72 1.18 -3.15
N LEU A 156 -9.87 1.25 -2.13
CA LEU A 156 -8.80 0.29 -1.87
C LEU A 156 -9.30 -0.99 -1.21
N PHE A 157 -10.47 -1.00 -0.59
CA PHE A 157 -10.98 -2.19 0.12
C PHE A 157 -11.07 -3.44 -0.78
N PRO A 158 -11.68 -3.39 -1.98
CA PRO A 158 -11.71 -4.55 -2.89
C PRO A 158 -10.33 -4.96 -3.41
N SER A 159 -9.33 -4.05 -3.37
CA SER A 159 -7.97 -4.37 -3.81
C SER A 159 -7.33 -5.48 -2.97
N ALA A 160 -7.80 -5.73 -1.74
CA ALA A 160 -7.36 -6.85 -0.90
C ALA A 160 -7.46 -8.20 -1.61
N VAL A 161 -8.50 -8.40 -2.43
CA VAL A 161 -8.66 -9.61 -3.25
C VAL A 161 -7.56 -9.69 -4.30
N THR A 162 -7.32 -8.59 -5.04
CA THR A 162 -6.27 -8.54 -6.06
C THR A 162 -4.86 -8.63 -5.48
N ASN A 163 -4.64 -8.12 -4.27
CA ASN A 163 -3.37 -8.22 -3.55
C ASN A 163 -3.09 -9.68 -3.14
N SER A 164 -4.12 -10.38 -2.65
CA SER A 164 -4.03 -11.81 -2.35
C SER A 164 -3.66 -12.61 -3.59
N MET A 165 -4.34 -12.37 -4.72
CA MET A 165 -3.97 -12.99 -6.00
C MET A 165 -2.55 -12.64 -6.43
N ALA A 166 -2.17 -11.37 -6.38
CA ALA A 166 -0.85 -10.89 -6.75
C ALA A 166 0.26 -11.60 -5.97
N SER A 167 0.06 -11.90 -4.69
CA SER A 167 1.04 -12.65 -3.88
C SER A 167 1.32 -14.07 -4.42
N MET A 168 0.34 -14.71 -5.07
CA MET A 168 0.49 -16.04 -5.67
C MET A 168 0.99 -15.98 -7.12
N LEU A 169 0.76 -14.86 -7.83
CA LEU A 169 1.21 -14.68 -9.20
C LEU A 169 2.73 -14.60 -9.32
N LEU A 170 3.40 -13.90 -8.40
CA LEU A 170 4.85 -13.74 -8.43
C LEU A 170 5.59 -15.09 -8.48
N PRO A 171 5.38 -16.03 -7.54
CA PRO A 171 6.04 -17.34 -7.60
C PRO A 171 5.60 -18.16 -8.82
N SER A 172 4.31 -18.16 -9.16
CA SER A 172 3.78 -18.92 -10.31
C SER A 172 4.40 -18.48 -11.63
N VAL A 173 4.53 -17.16 -11.85
CA VAL A 173 5.20 -16.59 -13.03
C VAL A 173 6.68 -16.91 -13.01
N ALA A 174 7.31 -16.85 -11.83
CA ALA A 174 8.73 -17.15 -11.69
C ALA A 174 9.07 -18.63 -11.97
N GLU A 175 8.14 -19.55 -11.75
CA GLU A 175 8.27 -20.96 -12.14
C GLU A 175 8.03 -21.13 -13.64
N LEU A 176 6.93 -20.58 -14.17
CA LEU A 176 6.55 -20.72 -15.58
C LEU A 176 7.57 -20.09 -16.54
N GLN A 177 8.28 -19.03 -16.15
CA GLN A 177 9.32 -18.42 -17.00
C GLN A 177 10.53 -19.33 -17.23
N THR A 178 10.76 -20.34 -16.38
CA THR A 178 11.87 -21.28 -16.53
C THR A 178 11.52 -22.43 -17.48
N GLN A 179 10.24 -22.58 -17.80
CA GLN A 179 9.75 -23.60 -18.73
C GLN A 179 9.96 -23.13 -20.17
N LYS A 180 10.25 -24.06 -21.08
CA LYS A 180 10.45 -23.76 -22.50
C LYS A 180 9.15 -23.36 -23.22
N ASP A 181 7.98 -23.66 -22.66
CA ASP A 181 6.68 -23.36 -23.28
C ASP A 181 6.09 -22.03 -22.76
N ARG A 182 5.76 -21.13 -23.70
CA ARG A 182 5.23 -19.79 -23.42
C ARG A 182 3.70 -19.77 -23.28
N ARG A 183 3.02 -20.82 -23.75
CA ARG A 183 1.54 -20.89 -23.76
C ARG A 183 0.95 -20.84 -22.34
N PRO A 184 1.49 -21.56 -21.33
CA PRO A 184 0.96 -21.50 -19.97
C PRO A 184 1.09 -20.09 -19.37
N LEU A 185 2.24 -19.44 -19.57
CA LEU A 185 2.49 -18.08 -19.09
C LEU A 185 1.55 -17.05 -19.73
N THR A 186 1.38 -17.11 -21.06
CA THR A 186 0.46 -16.25 -21.81
C THR A 186 -1.00 -16.43 -21.36
N SER A 187 -1.41 -17.69 -21.20
CA SER A 187 -2.76 -18.03 -20.75
C SER A 187 -3.02 -17.52 -19.34
N LEU A 188 -2.05 -17.65 -18.43
CA LEU A 188 -2.12 -17.14 -17.06
C LEU A 188 -2.29 -15.61 -17.06
N ILE A 189 -1.40 -14.89 -17.75
CA ILE A 189 -1.44 -13.42 -17.82
C ILE A 189 -2.79 -12.93 -18.35
N THR A 190 -3.30 -13.55 -19.42
CA THR A 190 -4.58 -13.16 -20.03
C THR A 190 -5.75 -13.43 -19.11
N LYS A 191 -5.83 -14.62 -18.51
CA LYS A 191 -6.92 -14.99 -17.58
C LYS A 191 -6.95 -14.08 -16.36
N VAL A 192 -5.79 -13.84 -15.76
CA VAL A 192 -5.65 -12.98 -14.58
C VAL A 192 -6.01 -11.52 -14.93
N SER A 193 -5.52 -11.01 -16.05
CA SER A 193 -5.83 -9.64 -16.49
C SER A 193 -7.33 -9.47 -16.74
N ALA A 194 -7.96 -10.43 -17.42
CA ALA A 194 -9.41 -10.42 -17.66
C ALA A 194 -10.21 -10.48 -16.35
N PHE A 195 -9.79 -11.32 -15.41
CA PHE A 195 -10.43 -11.42 -14.10
C PHE A 195 -10.31 -10.13 -13.28
N CYS A 196 -9.12 -9.53 -13.20
CA CYS A 196 -8.90 -8.27 -12.49
C CYS A 196 -9.68 -7.10 -13.13
N LEU A 197 -9.75 -7.06 -14.46
CA LEU A 197 -10.59 -6.08 -15.17
C LEU A 197 -12.08 -6.28 -14.89
N LEU A 198 -12.56 -7.53 -14.90
CA LEU A 198 -13.95 -7.84 -14.60
C LEU A 198 -14.32 -7.37 -13.18
N ILE A 199 -13.50 -7.71 -12.18
CA ILE A 199 -13.70 -7.23 -10.80
C ILE A 199 -13.66 -5.71 -10.75
N GLY A 200 -12.68 -5.08 -11.39
CA GLY A 200 -12.55 -3.63 -11.37
C GLY A 200 -13.71 -2.91 -12.05
N CYS A 201 -14.27 -3.48 -13.13
CA CYS A 201 -15.48 -2.97 -13.77
C CYS A 201 -16.72 -3.16 -12.87
N LEU A 202 -16.87 -4.31 -12.21
CA LEU A 202 -17.95 -4.56 -11.25
C LEU A 202 -17.89 -3.57 -10.07
N CYS A 203 -16.71 -3.37 -9.49
CA CYS A 203 -16.51 -2.40 -8.42
C CYS A 203 -16.72 -0.96 -8.91
N CYS A 204 -16.25 -0.62 -10.11
CA CYS A 204 -16.51 0.68 -10.73
C CYS A 204 -18.01 0.95 -10.81
N PHE A 205 -18.78 0.01 -11.37
CA PHE A 205 -20.22 0.12 -11.46
C PHE A 205 -20.89 0.25 -10.09
N ALA A 206 -20.49 -0.57 -9.12
CA ALA A 206 -21.01 -0.51 -7.75
C ALA A 206 -20.71 0.83 -7.07
N PHE A 207 -19.52 1.40 -7.24
CA PHE A 207 -19.15 2.69 -6.66
C PHE A 207 -19.75 3.89 -7.41
N LEU A 208 -20.01 3.78 -8.72
CA LEU A 208 -20.73 4.82 -9.45
C LEU A 208 -22.18 4.94 -8.97
N LEU A 209 -22.87 3.81 -8.82
CA LEU A 209 -24.25 3.77 -8.35
C LEU A 209 -24.39 4.02 -6.85
N GLY A 210 -23.51 3.41 -6.05
CA GLY A 210 -23.59 3.40 -4.59
C GLY A 210 -22.70 4.43 -3.90
N GLY A 211 -21.85 5.16 -4.63
CA GLY A 211 -20.87 6.07 -4.02
C GLY A 211 -21.50 7.20 -3.22
N SER A 212 -22.60 7.78 -3.72
CA SER A 212 -23.37 8.80 -2.99
C SER A 212 -23.94 8.23 -1.69
N PHE A 213 -24.55 7.04 -1.75
CA PHE A 213 -25.09 6.34 -0.58
C PHE A 213 -24.01 6.03 0.46
N ILE A 214 -22.85 5.52 0.03
CA ILE A 214 -21.70 5.26 0.91
C ILE A 214 -21.24 6.56 1.57
N GLY A 215 -21.08 7.63 0.78
CA GLY A 215 -20.66 8.93 1.29
C GLY A 215 -21.58 9.48 2.38
N THR A 216 -22.90 9.46 2.15
CA THR A 216 -23.87 10.05 3.07
C THR A 216 -24.19 9.16 4.27
N HIS A 217 -24.36 7.84 4.09
CA HIS A 217 -24.79 6.95 5.17
C HIS A 217 -23.65 6.38 6.01
N ILE A 218 -22.49 6.13 5.41
CA ILE A 218 -21.32 5.60 6.14
C ILE A 218 -20.49 6.75 6.70
N PHE A 219 -20.15 7.72 5.84
CA PHE A 219 -19.21 8.79 6.21
C PHE A 219 -19.87 10.11 6.60
N HIS A 220 -21.20 10.23 6.50
CA HIS A 220 -21.93 11.47 6.78
C HIS A 220 -21.37 12.67 6.00
N SER A 221 -20.86 12.43 4.78
CA SER A 221 -20.17 13.40 3.94
C SER A 221 -20.51 13.23 2.45
N THR A 222 -21.23 14.20 1.89
CA THR A 222 -21.55 14.25 0.45
C THR A 222 -20.30 14.39 -0.42
N LEU A 223 -19.27 15.08 0.08
CA LEU A 223 -17.98 15.22 -0.58
C LEU A 223 -17.28 13.86 -0.75
N SER A 224 -17.32 13.01 0.29
CA SER A 224 -16.79 11.64 0.22
C SER A 224 -17.46 10.85 -0.91
N GLY A 225 -18.79 10.93 -1.02
CA GLY A 225 -19.52 10.26 -2.09
C GLY A 225 -19.12 10.73 -3.50
N THR A 226 -18.92 12.04 -3.66
CA THR A 226 -18.45 12.62 -4.93
C THR A 226 -17.05 12.12 -5.29
N PHE A 227 -16.14 12.04 -4.32
CA PHE A 227 -14.80 11.49 -4.52
C PHE A 227 -14.84 10.00 -4.87
N ILE A 228 -15.67 9.20 -4.19
CA ILE A 228 -15.84 7.78 -4.49
C ILE A 228 -16.32 7.59 -5.93
N GLN A 229 -17.35 8.33 -6.36
CA GLN A 229 -17.85 8.25 -7.74
C GLN A 229 -16.80 8.67 -8.77
N THR A 230 -16.02 9.71 -8.47
CA THR A 230 -14.97 10.19 -9.38
C THR A 230 -13.81 9.18 -9.47
N LEU A 231 -13.41 8.60 -8.33
CA LEU A 231 -12.34 7.60 -8.26
C LEU A 231 -12.78 6.23 -8.80
N ALA A 232 -14.07 5.93 -8.85
CA ALA A 232 -14.59 4.64 -9.35
C ALA A 232 -14.04 4.30 -10.74
N TRP A 233 -13.90 5.31 -11.62
CA TRP A 233 -13.33 5.15 -12.96
C TRP A 233 -11.91 4.59 -12.98
N MET A 234 -11.15 4.74 -11.90
CA MET A 234 -9.79 4.21 -11.79
C MET A 234 -9.75 2.75 -11.31
N CYS A 235 -10.84 2.20 -10.77
CA CYS A 235 -10.90 0.84 -10.22
C CYS A 235 -10.44 -0.26 -11.21
N PRO A 236 -10.87 -0.28 -12.49
CA PRO A 236 -10.42 -1.27 -13.46
C PRO A 236 -8.90 -1.30 -13.61
N PHE A 237 -8.29 -0.12 -13.70
CA PHE A 237 -6.86 0.04 -13.88
C PHE A 237 -6.09 -0.24 -12.59
N LEU A 238 -6.56 0.29 -11.47
CA LEU A 238 -5.96 0.08 -10.15
C LEU A 238 -5.82 -1.41 -9.82
N TYR A 239 -6.90 -2.17 -9.99
CA TYR A 239 -6.92 -3.60 -9.64
C TYR A 239 -6.13 -4.45 -10.62
N LEU A 240 -6.16 -4.09 -11.90
CA LEU A 240 -5.31 -4.71 -12.92
C LEU A 240 -3.82 -4.43 -12.66
N ASN A 241 -3.46 -3.20 -12.30
CA ASN A 241 -2.09 -2.79 -12.04
C ASN A 241 -1.42 -3.60 -10.93
N THR A 242 -2.17 -3.97 -9.89
CA THR A 242 -1.70 -4.87 -8.82
C THR A 242 -1.23 -6.21 -9.37
N ALA A 243 -2.00 -6.82 -10.27
CA ALA A 243 -1.66 -8.09 -10.89
C ALA A 243 -0.49 -7.95 -11.90
N LEU A 244 -0.55 -6.96 -12.79
CA LEU A 244 0.48 -6.73 -13.79
C LEU A 244 1.85 -6.44 -13.15
N THR A 245 1.87 -5.62 -12.11
CA THR A 245 3.08 -5.31 -11.34
C THR A 245 3.68 -6.57 -10.71
N SER A 246 2.84 -7.45 -10.17
CA SER A 246 3.31 -8.74 -9.63
C SER A 246 3.88 -9.65 -10.71
N ILE A 247 3.24 -9.71 -11.88
CA ILE A 247 3.74 -10.46 -13.04
C ILE A 247 5.11 -9.91 -13.49
N LEU A 248 5.29 -8.59 -13.65
CA LEU A 248 6.59 -8.00 -14.01
C LEU A 248 7.66 -8.36 -12.98
N ASN A 249 7.34 -8.28 -11.69
CA ASN A 249 8.27 -8.64 -10.62
C ASN A 249 8.63 -10.14 -10.68
N GLY A 250 7.66 -11.01 -10.98
CA GLY A 250 7.88 -12.45 -11.19
C GLY A 250 8.77 -12.76 -12.40
N LEU A 251 8.67 -11.95 -13.47
CA LEU A 251 9.56 -11.99 -14.65
C LEU A 251 10.96 -11.39 -14.38
N GLY A 252 11.28 -11.04 -13.13
CA GLY A 252 12.56 -10.42 -12.77
C GLY A 252 12.72 -8.97 -13.24
N LYS A 253 11.64 -8.30 -13.69
CA LYS A 253 11.66 -6.91 -14.18
C LYS A 253 11.44 -5.88 -13.06
N THR A 254 11.87 -6.17 -11.84
CA THR A 254 11.67 -5.32 -10.65
C THR A 254 12.21 -3.90 -10.84
N GLY A 255 13.35 -3.73 -11.53
CA GLY A 255 13.88 -2.40 -11.86
C GLY A 255 12.97 -1.60 -12.80
N THR A 256 12.38 -2.26 -13.80
CA THR A 256 11.41 -1.62 -14.71
C THR A 256 10.12 -1.28 -13.98
N THR A 257 9.61 -2.18 -13.14
CA THR A 257 8.46 -1.92 -12.25
C THR A 257 8.69 -0.67 -11.41
N LEU A 258 9.89 -0.51 -10.85
CA LEU A 258 10.25 0.66 -10.06
C LEU A 258 10.21 1.95 -10.89
N LEU A 259 10.79 1.93 -12.10
CA LEU A 259 10.74 3.08 -13.01
C LEU A 259 9.30 3.45 -13.40
N ILE A 260 8.44 2.45 -13.64
CA ILE A 260 7.02 2.67 -13.92
C ILE A 260 6.34 3.35 -12.71
N ASN A 261 6.55 2.85 -11.50
CA ASN A 261 5.98 3.46 -10.29
C ASN A 261 6.49 4.88 -10.04
N LEU A 262 7.79 5.13 -10.25
CA LEU A 262 8.36 6.47 -10.16
C LEU A 262 7.71 7.40 -11.19
N SER A 263 7.59 6.97 -12.45
CA SER A 263 6.97 7.79 -13.50
C SER A 263 5.50 8.12 -13.22
N SER A 264 4.75 7.15 -12.69
CA SER A 264 3.36 7.33 -12.25
C SER A 264 3.26 8.36 -11.12
N LEU A 265 4.15 8.26 -10.14
CA LEU A 265 4.19 9.18 -9.00
C LEU A 265 4.61 10.59 -9.41
N THR A 266 5.59 10.73 -10.31
CA THR A 266 5.97 12.01 -10.91
C THR A 266 4.79 12.63 -11.66
N LEU A 267 4.03 11.84 -12.43
CA LEU A 267 2.83 12.35 -13.12
C LEU A 267 1.77 12.84 -12.13
N ARG A 268 1.57 12.15 -11.01
CA ARG A 268 0.65 12.60 -9.97
C ARG A 268 1.12 13.92 -9.34
N ILE A 269 2.41 14.03 -9.01
CA ILE A 269 3.00 15.27 -8.47
C ILE A 269 2.87 16.43 -9.49
N LEU A 270 3.11 16.18 -10.78
CA LEU A 270 2.89 17.18 -11.83
C LEU A 270 1.42 17.61 -11.89
N SER A 271 0.48 16.67 -11.74
CA SER A 271 -0.94 16.97 -11.68
C SER A 271 -1.30 17.83 -10.46
N VAL A 272 -0.61 17.62 -9.32
CA VAL A 272 -0.75 18.45 -8.12
C VAL A 272 -0.39 19.90 -8.40
N PHE A 273 0.78 20.16 -9.01
CA PHE A 273 1.23 21.54 -9.22
C PHE A 273 0.58 22.24 -10.42
N LEU A 274 0.22 21.49 -11.48
CA LEU A 274 -0.27 22.10 -12.73
C LEU A 274 -1.81 22.16 -12.79
N ILE A 275 -2.49 21.13 -12.31
CA ILE A 275 -3.93 20.96 -12.54
C ILE A 275 -4.76 21.40 -11.33
N ILE A 276 -4.27 21.19 -10.09
CA ILE A 276 -5.00 21.63 -8.88
C ILE A 276 -5.23 23.15 -8.87
N PRO A 277 -4.28 24.02 -9.23
CA PRO A 277 -4.54 25.46 -9.22
C PRO A 277 -5.65 25.90 -10.19
N GLN A 278 -6.05 25.06 -11.15
CA GLN A 278 -7.10 25.37 -12.13
C GLN A 278 -8.43 24.66 -11.83
N LEU A 279 -8.38 23.40 -11.40
CA LEU A 279 -9.56 22.53 -11.24
C LEU A 279 -9.80 22.09 -9.79
N GLY A 280 -8.99 22.59 -8.85
CA GLY A 280 -9.00 22.19 -7.45
C GLY A 280 -8.75 20.70 -7.29
N MET A 281 -9.46 20.09 -6.34
CA MET A 281 -9.28 18.68 -6.01
C MET A 281 -9.62 17.72 -7.15
N ARG A 282 -10.54 18.10 -8.06
CA ARG A 282 -10.87 17.29 -9.24
C ARG A 282 -9.64 17.08 -10.14
N GLY A 283 -8.77 18.10 -10.23
CA GLY A 283 -7.51 18.01 -10.95
C GLY A 283 -6.61 16.89 -10.44
N TYR A 284 -6.50 16.75 -9.12
CA TYR A 284 -5.77 15.65 -8.51
C TYR A 284 -6.40 14.27 -8.79
N LEU A 285 -7.73 14.16 -8.76
CA LEU A 285 -8.43 12.91 -9.06
C LEU A 285 -8.21 12.45 -10.51
N TYR A 286 -8.21 13.39 -11.46
CA TYR A 286 -7.83 13.08 -12.85
C TYR A 286 -6.36 12.69 -12.98
N GLY A 287 -5.47 13.37 -12.24
CA GLY A 287 -4.06 12.97 -12.14
C GLY A 287 -3.87 11.55 -11.63
N LEU A 288 -4.64 11.15 -10.61
CA LEU A 288 -4.67 9.77 -10.12
C LEU A 288 -5.11 8.79 -11.21
N LEU A 289 -6.22 9.06 -11.89
CA LEU A 289 -6.69 8.20 -12.99
C LEU A 289 -5.65 8.07 -14.11
N ALA A 290 -5.10 9.20 -14.57
CA ALA A 290 -4.05 9.24 -15.59
C ALA A 290 -2.81 8.44 -15.17
N SER A 291 -2.43 8.53 -13.89
CA SER A 291 -1.29 7.78 -13.35
C SER A 291 -1.53 6.27 -13.33
N GLN A 292 -2.77 5.82 -13.09
CA GLN A 292 -3.14 4.41 -13.17
C GLN A 292 -3.13 3.90 -14.61
N LEU A 293 -3.66 4.70 -15.55
CA LEU A 293 -3.61 4.41 -16.98
C LEU A 293 -2.17 4.26 -17.48
N LEU A 294 -1.29 5.18 -17.09
CA LEU A 294 0.14 5.13 -17.44
C LEU A 294 0.77 3.81 -16.97
N VAL A 295 0.52 3.40 -15.72
CA VAL A 295 1.03 2.13 -15.19
C VAL A 295 0.51 0.96 -16.01
N THR A 296 -0.80 0.93 -16.31
CA THR A 296 -1.41 -0.15 -17.10
C THR A 296 -0.75 -0.27 -18.47
N VAL A 297 -0.63 0.84 -19.20
CA VAL A 297 -0.04 0.87 -20.54
C VAL A 297 1.43 0.43 -20.49
N CYS A 298 2.23 1.02 -19.59
CA CYS A 298 3.63 0.68 -19.45
C CYS A 298 3.84 -0.80 -19.09
N CYS A 299 3.03 -1.34 -18.17
CA CYS A 299 3.10 -2.74 -17.79
C CYS A 299 2.79 -3.66 -18.98
N PHE A 300 1.72 -3.41 -19.74
CA PHE A 300 1.40 -4.22 -20.92
C PHE A 300 2.51 -4.17 -21.98
N LEU A 301 3.07 -2.99 -22.25
CA LEU A 301 4.19 -2.83 -23.19
C LEU A 301 5.43 -3.62 -22.76
N VAL A 302 5.76 -3.60 -21.47
CA VAL A 302 6.93 -4.33 -20.93
C VAL A 302 6.68 -5.83 -20.90
N ILE A 303 5.47 -6.27 -20.56
CA ILE A 303 5.09 -7.69 -20.61
C ILE A 303 5.17 -8.19 -22.04
N GLY A 304 4.57 -7.48 -23.01
CA GLY A 304 4.62 -7.82 -24.43
C GLY A 304 6.06 -8.00 -24.92
N LYS A 305 6.93 -7.02 -24.68
CA LYS A 305 8.36 -7.11 -25.05
C LYS A 305 9.10 -8.26 -24.36
N SER A 306 8.76 -8.57 -23.11
CA SER A 306 9.36 -9.71 -22.39
C SER A 306 8.87 -11.04 -22.95
N MET A 307 7.59 -11.08 -23.35
CA MET A 307 6.93 -12.15 -24.08
C MET A 307 7.30 -12.22 -25.57
N ASP A 308 8.20 -11.38 -26.07
CA ASP A 308 8.85 -11.62 -27.36
C ASP A 308 10.22 -12.29 -27.15
N LYS A 309 11.02 -11.82 -26.18
CA LYS A 309 12.41 -12.27 -25.91
C LYS A 309 12.62 -13.69 -25.38
N ILE A 310 11.61 -14.31 -24.76
CA ILE A 310 11.64 -15.70 -24.25
C ILE A 310 11.38 -16.73 -25.39
N GLY A 311 11.18 -16.29 -26.64
CA GLY A 311 10.98 -17.15 -27.82
C GLY A 311 12.12 -17.01 -28.79
#